data_AF-A0A7K3S336-F1
#
_entry.id   AF-A0A7K3S336-F1
#
_cell.length_a   1.000
_cell.length_b   1.000
_cell.length_c   1.000
_cell.angle_alpha   90.00
_cell.angle_beta   90.00
_cell.angle_gamma   90.00
#
_symmetry.space_group_name_H-M   'P 1'
#
loop_
_entity.id
_entity.type
_entity.pdbx_description
1 polymer ?
#
loop_
_entity_poly.entity_id
_entity_poly.type
_entity_poly.pdbx_seq_one_letter_code
_entity_poly.pdbx_strand_id
1 'polypeptide(L)'
;MADTHGTGRALSLPAKLLALLRLRRDGDGFTPSARDVSKATRNGPGPTLSHSQVNSLFNGSSGNPTAGTLRSVASALGAPAAFLLPGAEWDDLTALTVFVARPEARELLRLMQGLEVQDILDINSRLREIRRQKGLSEDVPTIPPPPPGVDQPREGRPRRRSPHEAAERAADYLEGR
;
A
#
# COMPACT_ATOMS: atom_id res chain seq x y z
N MET A 1 20.95 -9.42 13.65
CA MET A 1 21.01 -9.30 12.17
C MET A 1 20.06 -10.35 11.64
N ALA A 2 18.91 -9.92 11.12
CA ALA A 2 17.89 -10.81 10.60
C ALA A 2 17.82 -10.59 9.09
N ASP A 3 18.23 -11.60 8.33
CA ASP A 3 18.12 -11.66 6.88
C ASP A 3 16.63 -11.67 6.49
N THR A 4 16.10 -10.54 6.04
CA THR A 4 14.76 -10.41 5.45
C THR A 4 14.79 -10.45 3.91
N HIS A 5 15.70 -11.23 3.33
CA HIS A 5 15.63 -11.59 1.92
C HIS A 5 14.96 -12.96 1.77
N GLY A 6 13.74 -12.98 1.24
CA GLY A 6 13.21 -14.16 0.57
C GLY A 6 12.16 -14.98 1.33
N THR A 7 10.95 -14.45 1.44
CA THR A 7 9.80 -15.28 1.03
C THR A 7 9.37 -14.76 -0.32
N GLY A 8 9.81 -15.39 -1.42
CA GLY A 8 9.50 -15.04 -2.81
C GLY A 8 8.02 -15.20 -3.21
N ARG A 9 7.12 -14.89 -2.28
CA ARG A 9 5.67 -14.94 -2.47
C ARG A 9 5.20 -13.52 -2.73
N ALA A 10 4.75 -13.28 -3.95
CA ALA A 10 4.15 -12.00 -4.35
C ALA A 10 3.02 -11.61 -3.39
N LEU A 11 2.94 -10.32 -3.05
CA LEU A 11 1.85 -9.78 -2.25
C LEU A 11 0.53 -9.93 -3.00
N SER A 12 -0.51 -10.33 -2.27
CA SER A 12 -1.87 -10.32 -2.81
C SER A 12 -2.37 -8.90 -3.03
N LEU A 13 -3.32 -8.70 -3.93
CA LEU A 13 -3.96 -7.40 -4.13
C LEU A 13 -4.52 -6.80 -2.81
N PRO A 14 -5.24 -7.55 -1.96
CA PRO A 14 -5.64 -7.06 -0.64
C PRO A 14 -4.47 -6.58 0.23
N ALA A 15 -3.36 -7.31 0.24
CA ALA A 15 -2.18 -6.95 1.02
C ALA A 15 -1.53 -5.65 0.50
N LYS A 16 -1.43 -5.50 -0.83
CA LYS A 16 -0.96 -4.27 -1.48
C LYS A 16 -1.85 -3.07 -1.13
N LEU A 17 -3.17 -3.25 -1.21
CA LEU A 17 -4.12 -2.20 -0.85
C LEU A 17 -4.04 -1.82 0.64
N LEU A 18 -3.88 -2.80 1.54
CA LEU A 18 -3.68 -2.54 2.96
C LEU A 18 -2.37 -1.78 3.23
N ALA A 19 -1.29 -2.13 2.53
CA ALA A 19 -0.03 -1.42 2.61
C ALA A 19 -0.21 0.06 2.22
N LEU A 20 -0.87 0.34 1.09
CA LEU A 20 -1.16 1.72 0.66
C LEU A 20 -2.04 2.48 1.66
N LEU A 21 -3.03 1.84 2.26
CA LEU A 21 -3.88 2.46 3.28
C LEU A 21 -3.07 2.89 4.50
N ARG A 22 -2.11 2.06 4.96
CA ARG A 22 -1.24 2.38 6.10
C ARG A 22 -0.28 3.53 5.82
N LEU A 23 0.08 3.75 4.57
CA LEU A 23 0.98 4.85 4.16
C LEU A 23 0.27 6.19 4.07
N ARG A 24 -1.05 6.20 3.94
CA ARG A 24 -1.82 7.41 3.69
C ARG A 24 -2.57 7.88 4.93
N ARG A 25 -2.51 9.19 5.17
CA ARG A 25 -3.43 9.92 6.04
C ARG A 25 -4.41 10.72 5.21
N ASP A 26 -5.67 10.75 5.63
CA ASP A 26 -6.55 11.85 5.26
C ASP A 26 -6.11 13.15 5.97
N GLY A 27 -6.74 14.27 5.64
CA GLY A 27 -6.43 15.56 6.27
C GLY A 27 -6.61 15.57 7.79
N ASP A 28 -7.39 14.63 8.31
CA ASP A 28 -7.70 14.46 9.74
C ASP A 28 -6.75 13.49 10.44
N GLY A 29 -5.79 12.91 9.71
CA GLY A 29 -4.77 12.01 10.23
C GLY A 29 -5.15 10.53 10.29
N PHE A 30 -6.35 10.15 9.83
CA PHE A 30 -6.85 8.79 9.88
C PHE A 30 -6.56 8.00 8.60
N THR A 31 -6.55 6.67 8.73
CA THR A 31 -6.56 5.77 7.58
C THR A 31 -7.86 5.94 6.79
N PRO A 32 -7.79 6.18 5.46
CA PRO A 32 -8.98 6.34 4.64
C PRO A 32 -9.91 5.11 4.70
N SER A 33 -11.20 5.34 4.88
CA SER A 33 -12.19 4.26 4.77
C SER A 33 -12.47 3.91 3.30
N ALA A 34 -13.10 2.76 3.05
CA ALA A 34 -13.56 2.42 1.70
C ALA A 34 -14.59 3.42 1.14
N ARG A 35 -15.32 4.15 1.99
CA ARG A 35 -16.19 5.25 1.55
C ARG A 35 -15.37 6.44 1.06
N ASP A 36 -14.29 6.77 1.77
CA ASP A 36 -13.38 7.86 1.41
C ASP A 36 -12.67 7.55 0.09
N VAL A 37 -12.20 6.31 -0.08
CA VAL A 37 -11.58 5.85 -1.34
C VAL A 37 -12.59 5.88 -2.49
N SER A 38 -13.81 5.36 -2.29
CA SER A 38 -14.89 5.45 -3.30
C SER A 38 -15.17 6.89 -3.70
N LYS A 39 -15.25 7.82 -2.74
CA LYS A 39 -15.42 9.26 -3.03
C LYS A 39 -14.25 9.81 -3.83
N ALA A 40 -13.01 9.44 -3.48
CA ALA A 40 -11.81 9.88 -4.18
C ALA A 40 -11.73 9.39 -5.63
N THR A 41 -12.28 8.21 -5.95
CA THR A 41 -12.32 7.73 -7.35
C THR A 41 -13.15 8.61 -8.29
N ARG A 42 -14.09 9.42 -7.77
CA ARG A 42 -14.93 10.31 -8.59
C ARG A 42 -14.14 11.42 -9.29
N ASN A 43 -13.04 11.82 -8.68
CA ASN A 43 -12.17 12.89 -9.18
C ASN A 43 -10.92 12.34 -9.86
N GLY A 44 -10.78 11.01 -9.91
CA GLY A 44 -9.59 10.33 -10.43
C GLY A 44 -9.75 9.88 -11.88
N PRO A 45 -8.65 9.41 -12.49
CA PRO A 45 -8.70 8.75 -13.78
C PRO A 45 -9.41 7.40 -13.68
N GLY A 46 -10.24 7.08 -14.69
CA GLY A 46 -10.92 5.78 -14.82
C GLY A 46 -12.32 5.74 -14.21
N PRO A 47 -12.91 4.55 -14.03
CA PRO A 47 -14.28 4.40 -13.54
C PRO A 47 -14.44 4.84 -12.09
N THR A 48 -15.56 5.51 -11.81
CA THR A 48 -16.01 5.71 -10.42
C THR A 48 -16.39 4.38 -9.80
N LEU A 49 -15.85 4.06 -8.63
CA LEU A 49 -16.13 2.82 -7.92
C LEU A 49 -17.07 3.07 -6.75
N SER A 50 -18.04 2.18 -6.59
CA SER A 50 -18.93 2.17 -5.43
C SER A 50 -18.20 1.69 -4.16
N HIS A 51 -18.74 2.05 -3.00
CA HIS A 51 -18.23 1.59 -1.70
C HIS A 51 -18.16 0.07 -1.60
N SER A 52 -19.17 -0.65 -2.11
CA SER A 52 -19.19 -2.12 -2.09
C SER A 52 -18.09 -2.72 -2.96
N GLN A 53 -17.85 -2.17 -4.16
CA GLN A 53 -16.76 -2.59 -5.03
C GLN A 53 -15.39 -2.38 -4.37
N VAL A 54 -15.15 -1.23 -3.75
CA VAL A 54 -13.90 -0.96 -3.02
C VAL A 54 -13.73 -1.93 -1.84
N ASN A 55 -14.78 -2.16 -1.05
CA ASN A 55 -14.73 -3.16 0.03
C ASN A 55 -14.42 -4.57 -0.49
N SER A 56 -15.02 -4.97 -1.61
CA SER A 56 -14.76 -6.28 -2.20
C SER A 56 -13.30 -6.45 -2.63
N LEU A 57 -12.66 -5.38 -3.09
CA LEU A 57 -11.22 -5.38 -3.41
C LEU A 57 -10.37 -5.51 -2.14
N PHE A 58 -10.68 -4.74 -1.08
CA PHE A 58 -9.96 -4.83 0.19
C PHE A 58 -10.10 -6.19 0.87
N ASN A 59 -11.25 -6.85 0.72
CA ASN A 59 -11.48 -8.18 1.30
C ASN A 59 -11.03 -9.32 0.37
N GLY A 60 -10.58 -9.02 -0.86
CA GLY A 60 -10.19 -10.02 -1.84
C GLY A 60 -11.34 -10.85 -2.41
N SER A 61 -12.60 -10.43 -2.23
CA SER A 61 -13.75 -11.11 -2.81
C SER A 61 -13.93 -10.82 -4.31
N SER A 62 -13.32 -9.74 -4.82
CA SER A 62 -13.19 -9.49 -6.26
C SER A 62 -11.81 -9.94 -6.74
N GLY A 63 -11.75 -11.13 -7.35
CA GLY A 63 -10.48 -11.79 -7.70
C GLY A 63 -9.79 -11.28 -8.96
N ASN A 64 -10.48 -10.54 -9.85
CA ASN A 64 -9.90 -10.09 -11.12
C ASN A 64 -10.41 -8.70 -11.54
N PRO A 65 -9.95 -7.61 -10.89
CA PRO A 65 -10.31 -6.25 -11.28
C PRO A 65 -9.71 -5.87 -12.64
N THR A 66 -10.44 -5.05 -13.40
CA THR A 66 -9.94 -4.51 -14.67
C THR A 66 -8.79 -3.52 -14.43
N ALA A 67 -7.93 -3.32 -15.44
CA ALA A 67 -6.88 -2.31 -15.39
C ALA A 67 -7.41 -0.90 -15.08
N GLY A 68 -8.59 -0.55 -15.59
CA GLY A 68 -9.27 0.70 -15.25
C GLY A 68 -9.61 0.80 -13.77
N THR A 69 -10.13 -0.28 -13.18
CA THR A 69 -10.42 -0.37 -11.73
C THR A 69 -9.15 -0.18 -10.90
N LEU A 70 -8.06 -0.89 -11.26
CA LEU A 70 -6.77 -0.76 -10.58
C LEU A 70 -6.23 0.67 -10.66
N ARG A 71 -6.30 1.30 -11.83
CA ARG A 71 -5.87 2.69 -12.02
C ARG A 71 -6.67 3.67 -11.16
N SER A 72 -7.98 3.51 -11.09
CA SER A 72 -8.84 4.37 -10.27
C SER A 72 -8.55 4.22 -8.78
N VAL A 73 -8.39 2.99 -8.28
CA VAL A 73 -8.03 2.76 -6.87
C VAL A 73 -6.63 3.27 -6.55
N ALA A 74 -5.64 2.97 -7.40
CA ALA A 74 -4.27 3.42 -7.21
C ALA A 74 -4.17 4.95 -7.19
N SER A 75 -4.82 5.62 -8.15
CA SER A 75 -4.88 7.08 -8.17
C SER A 75 -5.62 7.64 -6.95
N ALA A 76 -6.72 7.00 -6.55
CA ALA A 76 -7.44 7.40 -5.35
C ALA A 76 -6.54 7.31 -4.11
N LEU A 77 -5.66 6.31 -4.03
CA LEU A 77 -4.69 6.10 -2.94
C LEU A 77 -3.36 6.85 -3.12
N GLY A 78 -3.16 7.57 -4.23
CA GLY A 78 -1.92 8.32 -4.50
C GLY A 78 -0.71 7.44 -4.83
N ALA A 79 -0.92 6.26 -5.41
CA ALA A 79 0.14 5.29 -5.72
C ALA A 79 0.24 4.97 -7.23
N PRO A 80 1.41 4.52 -7.72
CA PRO A 80 1.53 3.96 -9.05
C PRO A 80 0.60 2.75 -9.25
N ALA A 81 -0.21 2.75 -10.32
CA ALA A 81 -1.13 1.64 -10.61
C ALA A 81 -0.42 0.30 -10.81
N ALA A 82 0.82 0.34 -11.31
CA ALA A 82 1.68 -0.82 -11.49
C ALA A 82 1.90 -1.62 -10.19
N PHE A 83 1.92 -0.95 -9.02
CA PHE A 83 2.11 -1.62 -7.74
C PHE A 83 0.97 -2.61 -7.44
N LEU A 84 -0.23 -2.40 -8.00
CA LEU A 84 -1.38 -3.28 -7.80
C LEU A 84 -1.41 -4.49 -8.76
N LEU A 85 -0.46 -4.60 -9.69
CA LEU A 85 -0.34 -5.75 -10.58
C LEU A 85 0.10 -7.00 -9.79
N PRO A 86 -0.30 -8.21 -10.21
CA PRO A 86 0.18 -9.44 -9.60
C PRO A 86 1.66 -9.67 -9.95
N GLY A 87 2.44 -10.24 -9.03
CA GLY A 87 3.86 -10.54 -9.23
C GLY A 87 4.75 -9.80 -8.24
N ALA A 88 5.86 -10.44 -7.86
CA ALA A 88 6.80 -9.93 -6.87
C ALA A 88 7.62 -8.75 -7.42
N GLU A 89 7.82 -8.70 -8.74
CA GLU A 89 8.46 -7.59 -9.45
C GLU A 89 7.70 -6.27 -9.32
N TRP A 90 6.40 -6.33 -9.00
CA TRP A 90 5.54 -5.17 -8.77
C TRP A 90 5.39 -4.80 -7.29
N ASP A 91 6.05 -5.53 -6.38
CA ASP A 91 5.95 -5.29 -4.92
C ASP A 91 6.90 -4.17 -4.44
N ASP A 92 7.67 -3.57 -5.36
CA ASP A 92 8.56 -2.44 -5.07
C ASP A 92 7.86 -1.09 -5.28
N LEU A 93 7.06 -0.70 -4.29
CA LEU A 93 6.38 0.59 -4.30
C LEU A 93 7.35 1.77 -4.39
N THR A 94 8.50 1.69 -3.72
CA THR A 94 9.49 2.76 -3.69
C THR A 94 10.10 2.98 -5.08
N ALA A 95 10.55 1.92 -5.75
CA ALA A 95 11.10 2.01 -7.10
C ALA A 95 10.05 2.51 -8.10
N LEU A 96 8.83 1.97 -8.05
CA LEU A 96 7.73 2.40 -8.92
C LEU A 96 7.36 3.87 -8.72
N THR A 97 7.40 4.35 -7.47
CA THR A 97 7.13 5.76 -7.15
C THR A 97 8.20 6.66 -7.75
N VAL A 98 9.48 6.29 -7.63
CA VAL A 98 10.60 7.02 -8.24
C VAL A 98 10.48 7.00 -9.76
N PHE A 99 10.19 5.84 -10.36
CA PHE A 99 10.02 5.68 -11.79
C PHE A 99 8.94 6.60 -12.37
N VAL A 100 7.78 6.71 -11.69
CA VAL A 100 6.68 7.59 -12.13
C VAL A 100 7.03 9.06 -11.91
N ALA A 101 7.56 9.42 -10.74
CA ALA A 101 7.75 10.81 -10.34
C ALA A 101 8.99 11.49 -10.95
N ARG A 102 10.04 10.73 -11.34
CA ARG A 102 11.34 11.28 -11.76
C ARG A 102 11.68 10.91 -13.21
N PRO A 103 11.63 11.86 -14.17
CA PRO A 103 12.08 11.62 -15.54
C PRO A 103 13.52 11.10 -15.62
N GLU A 104 14.42 11.59 -14.76
CA GLU A 104 15.84 11.24 -14.70
C GLU A 104 16.03 9.76 -14.33
N ALA A 105 15.16 9.21 -13.48
CA ALA A 105 15.20 7.79 -13.13
C ALA A 105 14.86 6.91 -14.35
N ARG A 106 13.91 7.34 -15.18
CA ARG A 106 13.56 6.62 -16.42
C ARG A 106 14.68 6.70 -17.45
N GLU A 107 15.37 7.83 -17.51
CA GLU A 107 16.54 7.99 -18.37
C GLU A 107 17.68 7.06 -17.95
N LEU A 108 18.02 7.02 -16.65
CA LEU A 108 19.03 6.11 -16.13
C LEU A 108 18.70 4.65 -16.45
N LEU A 109 17.45 4.22 -16.28
CA LEU A 109 17.02 2.87 -16.62
C LEU A 109 17.15 2.57 -18.13
N ARG A 110 16.89 3.54 -19.00
CA ARG A 110 17.11 3.39 -20.45
C ARG A 110 18.59 3.23 -20.78
N LEU A 111 19.47 4.00 -20.12
CA LEU A 111 20.92 3.91 -20.31
C LEU A 111 21.51 2.59 -19.82
N MET A 112 20.85 1.91 -18.88
CA MET A 112 21.26 0.57 -18.44
C MET A 112 21.00 -0.52 -19.47
N GLN A 113 20.22 -0.24 -20.52
CA GLN A 113 19.91 -1.24 -21.55
C GLN A 113 21.17 -1.68 -22.30
N GLY A 114 21.47 -2.97 -22.25
CA GLY A 114 22.63 -3.56 -22.93
C GLY A 114 23.93 -3.53 -22.12
N LEU A 115 23.91 -2.99 -20.91
CA LEU A 115 25.04 -3.11 -19.98
C LEU A 115 25.16 -4.53 -19.41
N GLU A 116 26.37 -4.94 -19.08
CA GLU A 116 26.60 -6.19 -18.39
C GLU A 116 26.19 -6.09 -16.91
N VAL A 117 25.99 -7.25 -16.28
CA VAL A 117 25.62 -7.30 -14.85
C VAL A 117 26.66 -6.59 -13.98
N GLN A 118 27.94 -6.72 -14.32
CA GLN A 118 29.03 -6.08 -13.57
C GLN A 118 28.94 -4.54 -13.63
N ASP A 119 28.64 -3.97 -14.79
CA ASP A 119 28.47 -2.52 -14.95
C ASP A 119 27.30 -2.01 -14.10
N ILE A 120 26.20 -2.77 -14.04
CA ILE A 120 25.03 -2.42 -13.22
C ILE A 120 25.38 -2.46 -11.72
N LEU A 121 26.18 -3.43 -11.28
CA LEU A 121 26.65 -3.52 -9.90
C LEU A 121 27.57 -2.34 -9.53
N ASP A 122 28.40 -1.88 -10.47
CA ASP A 122 29.26 -0.72 -10.28
C ASP A 122 28.42 0.56 -10.14
N ILE A 123 27.39 0.74 -10.97
CA ILE A 123 26.43 1.86 -10.84
C ILE A 123 25.74 1.83 -9.48
N ASN A 124 25.24 0.66 -9.06
CA ASN A 124 24.60 0.49 -7.76
C ASN A 124 25.55 0.84 -6.59
N SER A 125 26.80 0.40 -6.67
CA SER A 125 27.83 0.71 -5.67
C SER A 125 28.11 2.21 -5.57
N ARG A 126 28.21 2.90 -6.71
CA ARG A 126 28.35 4.37 -6.74
C ARG A 126 27.14 5.08 -6.15
N LEU A 127 25.92 4.61 -6.42
CA LEU A 127 24.70 5.19 -5.83
C LEU A 127 24.68 5.03 -4.30
N ARG A 128 25.10 3.88 -3.76
CA ARG A 128 25.22 3.67 -2.31
C ARG A 128 26.23 4.62 -1.68
N GLU A 129 27.37 4.83 -2.33
CA GLU A 129 28.39 5.78 -1.86
C GLU A 129 27.86 7.23 -1.87
N ILE A 130 27.15 7.64 -2.92
CA ILE A 130 26.50 8.97 -2.97
C ILE A 130 25.50 9.12 -1.81
N ARG A 131 24.74 8.08 -1.48
CA ARG A 131 23.79 8.10 -0.35
C ARG A 131 24.53 8.26 0.98
N ARG A 132 25.59 7.49 1.19
CA ARG A 132 26.45 7.57 2.38
C ARG A 132 27.02 8.98 2.58
N GLN A 133 27.59 9.57 1.53
CA GLN A 133 28.13 10.93 1.56
C GLN A 133 27.08 11.99 1.91
N LYS A 134 25.82 11.74 1.54
CA LYS A 134 24.67 12.61 1.88
C LYS A 134 24.01 12.27 3.21
N GLY A 135 24.53 11.31 3.98
CA GLY A 135 23.94 10.86 5.24
C GLY A 135 22.59 10.15 5.08
N LEU A 136 22.30 9.62 3.89
CA LEU A 136 21.07 8.88 3.59
C LEU A 136 21.27 7.37 3.82
N SER A 137 20.25 6.68 4.32
CA SER A 137 20.28 5.22 4.52
C SER A 137 20.61 4.49 3.21
N GLU A 138 21.57 3.57 3.20
CA GLU A 138 21.84 2.73 2.02
C GLU A 138 20.75 1.67 1.80
N ASP A 139 20.10 1.24 2.87
CA ASP A 139 18.98 0.31 2.83
C ASP A 139 17.68 1.09 2.61
N VAL A 140 17.13 0.95 1.40
CA VAL A 140 15.88 1.60 0.97
C VAL A 140 14.82 0.51 0.88
N PRO A 141 13.79 0.53 1.74
CA PRO A 141 12.79 -0.52 1.75
C PRO A 141 11.91 -0.44 0.50
N THR A 142 11.50 -1.60 -0.01
CA THR A 142 10.60 -1.73 -1.17
C THR A 142 9.22 -1.10 -0.93
N ILE A 143 8.75 -1.16 0.32
CA ILE A 143 7.58 -0.44 0.80
C ILE A 143 8.04 0.45 1.96
N PRO A 144 7.82 1.77 1.91
CA PRO A 144 8.24 2.66 2.98
C PRO A 144 7.56 2.29 4.31
N PRO A 145 8.19 2.59 5.46
CA PRO A 145 7.52 2.42 6.75
C PRO A 145 6.36 3.41 6.85
N PRO A 146 5.26 3.03 7.52
CA PRO A 146 4.12 3.92 7.65
C PRO A 146 4.43 5.07 8.63
N PRO A 147 3.85 6.26 8.44
CA PRO A 147 4.18 7.43 9.25
C PRO A 147 3.79 7.26 10.73
N PRO A 148 4.57 7.77 11.70
CA PRO A 148 4.35 7.49 13.14
C PRO A 148 2.94 7.86 13.63
N GLY A 149 2.16 6.90 14.15
CA GLY A 149 0.80 7.11 14.67
C GLY A 149 -0.36 6.62 13.79
N VAL A 150 -0.07 5.88 12.72
CA VAL A 150 -1.06 5.31 11.77
C VAL A 150 -1.88 4.10 12.27
N ASP A 151 -1.49 3.46 13.36
CA ASP A 151 -2.23 2.30 13.89
C ASP A 151 -3.37 2.69 14.85
N GLN A 152 -3.69 3.98 14.99
CA GLN A 152 -4.78 4.41 15.86
C GLN A 152 -6.13 4.08 15.20
N PRO A 153 -6.94 3.18 15.78
CA PRO A 153 -8.28 2.92 15.27
C PRO A 153 -9.09 4.21 15.31
N ARG A 154 -9.80 4.54 14.22
CA ARG A 154 -10.73 5.68 14.22
C ARG A 154 -11.74 5.47 15.36
N GLU A 155 -11.73 6.35 16.36
CA GLU A 155 -12.72 6.32 17.43
C GLU A 155 -14.11 6.47 16.80
N GLY A 156 -15.01 5.53 17.09
CA GLY A 156 -16.40 5.62 16.63
C GLY A 156 -17.02 4.37 16.02
N ARG A 157 -16.30 3.25 15.90
CA ARG A 157 -16.99 1.97 15.66
C ARG A 157 -17.00 1.14 16.94
N PRO A 158 -18.09 1.17 17.74
CA PRO A 158 -18.29 0.15 18.75
C PRO A 158 -18.17 -1.19 18.02
N ARG A 159 -17.20 -2.02 18.42
CA ARG A 159 -17.15 -3.42 18.00
C ARG A 159 -18.57 -3.95 18.21
N ARG A 160 -19.21 -4.48 17.17
CA ARG A 160 -20.47 -5.21 17.35
C ARG A 160 -20.16 -6.27 18.38
N ARG A 161 -20.66 -6.06 19.60
CA ARG A 161 -20.50 -6.97 20.73
C ARG A 161 -20.99 -8.33 20.26
N SER A 162 -20.28 -9.38 20.66
CA SER A 162 -20.70 -10.72 20.25
C SER A 162 -22.13 -10.98 20.78
N PRO A 163 -22.95 -11.79 20.09
CA PRO A 163 -24.27 -12.17 20.61
C PRO A 163 -24.18 -12.76 22.02
N HIS A 164 -23.05 -13.40 22.34
CA HIS A 164 -22.74 -13.95 23.65
C HIS A 164 -22.56 -12.87 24.74
N GLU A 165 -21.84 -11.78 24.45
CA GLU A 165 -21.70 -10.63 25.38
C GLU A 165 -23.01 -9.83 25.56
N ALA A 166 -23.95 -9.96 24.63
CA ALA A 166 -25.29 -9.40 24.78
C ALA A 166 -26.18 -10.30 25.65
N ALA A 167 -26.04 -11.63 25.51
CA ALA A 167 -26.77 -12.61 26.30
C ALA A 167 -26.32 -12.65 27.77
N GLU A 168 -25.01 -12.60 28.04
CA GLU A 168 -24.48 -12.59 29.42
C GLU A 168 -24.98 -11.37 30.19
N ARG A 169 -24.97 -10.19 29.57
CA ARG A 169 -25.47 -8.97 30.23
C ARG A 169 -26.99 -9.00 30.42
N ALA A 170 -27.73 -9.65 29.51
CA ALA A 170 -29.17 -9.84 29.69
C ALA A 170 -29.47 -10.80 30.84
N ALA A 171 -28.62 -11.81 31.06
CA ALA A 171 -28.69 -12.68 32.22
C ALA A 171 -28.35 -11.90 33.51
N ASP A 172 -27.29 -11.09 33.52
CA ASP A 172 -26.92 -10.25 34.67
C ASP A 172 -28.06 -9.26 35.06
N TYR A 173 -28.76 -8.69 34.09
CA TYR A 173 -29.91 -7.81 34.33
C TYR A 173 -31.14 -8.55 34.90
N LEU A 174 -31.28 -9.85 34.63
CA LEU A 174 -32.33 -10.69 35.22
C LEU A 174 -31.96 -11.20 36.61
N GLU A 175 -30.66 -11.35 36.90
CA GLU A 175 -30.14 -11.81 38.20
C GLU A 175 -29.87 -10.68 39.20
N GLY A 176 -29.98 -9.41 38.78
CA GLY A 176 -30.04 -8.25 39.68
C GLY A 176 -28.72 -7.97 40.42
N ARG A 177 -27.66 -7.67 39.68
CA ARG A 177 -26.47 -6.95 40.21
C ARG A 177 -26.18 -5.67 39.42
#